data_AF-A0A1I7TSX2-F1
#
_entry.id   AF-A0A1I7TSX2-F1
#
_cell.length_a   1.000
_cell.length_b   1.000
_cell.length_c   1.000
_cell.angle_alpha   90.00
_cell.angle_beta   90.00
_cell.angle_gamma   90.00
#
_symmetry.space_group_name_H-M   'P 1'
#
loop_
_entity.id
_entity.type
_entity.pdbx_description
1 polymer ?
#
loop_
_entity_poly.entity_id
_entity_poly.type
_entity_poly.pdbx_seq_one_letter_code
_entity_poly.pdbx_strand_id
1 'polypeptide(L)'
;MHISILSTSSFLTTTLHLCTIISLPIHCLGTYCILFQSPNFMNSNFPDIPLSTHADPVFIASLDYRFILYPMVLIDSWNLIQTVILWALLHVNMVKLGKRIAISNQTYLLQKKFLQALTIQITVPFCILSFPIFYLTYSITNSFYSQAMNNLCVILVSLHGWITGIIMLFIHESFRRFCLGLVFQPKIEVQRNVSESIKSTVQ
;
A
#
# COMPACT_ATOMS: atom_id res chain seq x y z
N MET A 1 -20.87 -21.02 15.42
CA MET A 1 -19.83 -20.78 14.40
C MET A 1 -18.88 -19.69 14.89
N HIS A 2 -17.83 -20.02 15.64
CA HIS A 2 -16.86 -19.03 16.13
C HIS A 2 -15.69 -18.93 15.14
N ILE A 3 -15.73 -17.94 14.26
CA ILE A 3 -14.65 -17.58 13.35
C ILE A 3 -13.41 -17.23 14.20
N SER A 4 -12.22 -17.67 13.77
CA SER A 4 -10.98 -17.35 14.47
C SER A 4 -10.83 -15.83 14.56
N ILE A 5 -10.68 -15.28 15.77
CA ILE A 5 -10.64 -13.83 16.03
C ILE A 5 -9.68 -13.09 15.08
N LEU A 6 -8.58 -13.75 14.70
CA LEU A 6 -7.53 -13.19 13.84
C LEU A 6 -7.92 -13.05 12.35
N SER A 7 -8.93 -13.79 11.85
CA SER A 7 -9.45 -13.63 10.48
C SER A 7 -10.75 -12.84 10.43
N THR A 8 -11.25 -12.38 11.58
CA THR A 8 -12.40 -11.48 11.62
C THR A 8 -12.02 -10.16 10.97
N SER A 9 -12.90 -9.61 10.12
CA SER A 9 -12.75 -8.28 9.53
C SER A 9 -12.38 -7.24 10.59
N SER A 10 -12.99 -7.31 11.77
CA SER A 10 -12.67 -6.47 12.92
C SER A 10 -11.19 -6.52 13.34
N PHE A 11 -10.55 -7.69 13.39
CA PHE A 11 -9.14 -7.80 13.80
C PHE A 11 -8.20 -7.22 12.74
N LEU A 12 -8.46 -7.52 11.48
CA LEU A 12 -7.71 -6.95 10.36
C LEU A 12 -7.85 -5.42 10.31
N THR A 13 -9.08 -4.92 10.45
CA THR A 13 -9.41 -3.49 10.51
C THR A 13 -8.76 -2.82 11.71
N THR A 14 -8.82 -3.40 12.91
CA THR A 14 -8.13 -2.87 14.10
C THR A 14 -6.62 -2.84 13.90
N THR A 15 -6.04 -3.88 13.30
CA THR A 15 -4.61 -3.92 12.98
C THR A 15 -4.24 -2.78 12.02
N LEU A 16 -5.00 -2.62 10.92
CA LEU A 16 -4.82 -1.52 9.98
C LEU A 16 -4.95 -0.14 10.66
N HIS A 17 -5.92 0.04 11.55
CA HIS A 17 -6.09 1.29 12.29
C HIS A 17 -4.91 1.59 13.22
N LEU A 18 -4.45 0.61 14.00
CA LEU A 18 -3.26 0.77 14.85
C LEU A 18 -2.04 1.16 14.02
N CYS A 19 -1.88 0.55 12.84
CA CYS A 19 -0.80 0.88 11.92
C CYS A 19 -0.90 2.31 11.41
N THR A 20 -2.10 2.76 11.01
CA THR A 20 -2.30 4.16 10.58
C THR A 20 -2.05 5.16 11.71
N ILE A 21 -2.46 4.85 12.95
CA ILE A 21 -2.25 5.74 14.11
C ILE A 21 -0.77 5.97 14.38
N ILE A 22 0.06 4.93 14.24
CA ILE A 22 1.50 5.02 14.49
C ILE A 22 2.25 5.63 13.29
N SER A 23 1.81 5.33 12.07
CA SER A 23 2.42 5.84 10.84
C SER A 23 2.10 7.33 10.60
N LEU A 24 0.90 7.77 10.95
CA LEU A 24 0.43 9.15 10.75
C LEU A 24 1.34 10.23 11.35
N PRO A 25 1.78 10.18 12.62
CA PRO A 25 2.66 11.23 13.17
C PRO A 25 3.99 11.33 12.42
N ILE A 26 4.53 10.22 11.90
CA ILE A 26 5.78 10.23 11.12
C ILE A 26 5.54 10.90 9.75
N HIS A 27 4.40 10.63 9.11
CA HIS A 27 4.01 11.31 7.87
C HIS A 27 3.73 12.80 8.08
N CYS A 28 3.02 13.16 9.16
CA CYS A 28 2.78 14.54 9.52
C CYS A 28 4.09 15.29 9.79
N LEU A 29 5.03 14.65 10.49
CA LEU A 29 6.36 15.23 10.75
C LEU A 29 7.14 15.43 9.45
N GLY A 30 7.22 14.41 8.59
CA GLY A 30 7.90 14.52 7.29
C GLY A 30 7.29 15.63 6.41
N THR A 31 5.96 15.70 6.37
CA THR A 31 5.22 16.75 5.65
C THR A 31 5.51 18.14 6.23
N TYR A 32 5.52 18.28 7.55
CA TYR A 32 5.87 19.52 8.23
C TYR A 32 7.31 19.95 7.91
N CYS A 33 8.27 19.03 7.95
CA CYS A 33 9.66 19.31 7.61
C CYS A 33 9.81 19.78 6.16
N ILE A 34 9.11 19.15 5.21
CA ILE A 34 9.14 19.55 3.80
C ILE A 34 8.51 20.94 3.60
N LEU A 35 7.33 21.20 4.19
CA LEU A 35 6.59 22.44 3.94
C LEU A 35 7.14 23.65 4.67
N PHE A 36 7.67 23.48 5.90
CA PHE A 36 8.03 24.61 6.76
C PHE A 36 9.51 24.67 7.12
N GLN A 37 10.16 23.52 7.37
CA GLN A 37 11.57 23.52 7.77
C GLN A 37 12.51 23.72 6.58
N SER A 38 12.22 23.06 5.45
CA SER A 38 13.00 23.15 4.20
C SER A 38 13.16 24.59 3.69
N PRO A 39 12.09 25.40 3.53
CA PRO A 39 12.23 26.78 3.05
C PRO A 39 12.97 27.69 4.04
N ASN A 40 12.79 27.51 5.36
CA ASN A 40 13.51 28.28 6.37
C ASN A 40 15.02 28.01 6.33
N PHE A 41 15.41 26.74 6.20
CA PHE A 41 16.81 26.36 6.06
C PHE A 41 17.43 26.93 4.78
N MET A 42 16.68 26.94 3.68
CA MET A 42 17.13 27.48 2.39
C MET A 42 17.35 28.99 2.45
N ASN A 43 16.40 29.76 2.96
CA ASN A 43 16.52 31.21 3.11
C ASN A 43 17.70 31.63 4.00
N SER A 44 18.00 30.84 5.04
CA SER A 44 19.07 31.15 6.00
C SER A 44 20.47 30.84 5.44
N ASN A 45 20.64 29.69 4.77
CA ASN A 45 21.96 29.24 4.31
C ASN A 45 22.28 29.67 2.88
N PHE A 46 21.26 29.97 2.07
CA PHE A 46 21.41 30.29 0.64
C PHE A 46 20.45 31.42 0.22
N PRO A 47 20.64 32.65 0.74
CA PRO A 47 19.75 33.77 0.47
C PRO A 47 19.70 34.19 -1.01
N ASP A 48 20.72 33.83 -1.79
CA ASP A 48 20.84 34.16 -3.21
C ASP A 48 20.05 33.20 -4.13
N ILE A 49 19.48 32.11 -3.60
CA ILE A 49 18.64 31.18 -4.37
C ILE A 49 17.19 31.71 -4.31
N PRO A 50 16.62 32.20 -5.43
CA PRO A 50 15.25 32.70 -5.43
C PRO A 50 14.27 31.54 -5.22
N LEU A 51 13.77 31.39 -4.00
CA LEU A 51 12.71 30.44 -3.63
C LEU A 51 11.38 30.69 -4.38
N SER A 52 11.25 31.84 -5.05
CA SER A 52 10.09 32.21 -5.83
C SER A 52 10.48 33.22 -6.88
N THR A 53 10.54 32.80 -8.16
CA THR A 53 9.84 33.40 -9.33
C THR A 53 10.52 33.14 -10.69
N HIS A 54 11.83 32.85 -10.77
CA HIS A 54 12.51 32.72 -12.08
C HIS A 54 13.64 31.67 -12.20
N ALA A 55 13.79 30.75 -11.25
CA ALA A 55 14.65 29.59 -11.47
C ALA A 55 13.92 28.53 -12.31
N ASP A 56 14.63 27.84 -13.21
CA ASP A 56 14.12 26.65 -13.89
C ASP A 56 13.42 25.73 -12.86
N PRO A 57 12.28 25.09 -13.20
CA PRO A 57 11.43 24.42 -12.22
C PRO A 57 12.05 23.10 -11.75
N VAL A 58 13.12 23.19 -10.96
CA VAL A 58 13.75 22.07 -10.27
C VAL A 58 13.21 22.05 -8.85
N PHE A 59 12.39 21.04 -8.55
CA PHE A 59 11.85 20.82 -7.22
C PHE A 59 12.98 20.37 -6.26
N ILE A 60 13.40 21.25 -5.35
CA ILE A 60 14.37 20.94 -4.30
C ILE A 60 13.61 20.54 -3.04
N ALA A 61 13.55 19.24 -2.74
CA ALA A 61 12.81 18.73 -1.60
C ALA A 61 13.41 19.18 -0.24
N SER A 62 14.73 19.15 -0.12
CA SER A 62 15.50 19.70 1.02
C SER A 62 16.98 19.78 0.65
N LEU A 63 17.69 20.78 1.17
CA LEU A 63 19.15 20.89 1.07
C LEU A 63 19.86 20.06 2.15
N ASP A 64 19.24 19.93 3.33
CA ASP A 64 19.67 18.97 4.34
C ASP A 64 18.89 17.67 4.15
N TYR A 65 19.57 16.68 3.56
CA TYR A 65 18.99 15.38 3.24
C TYR A 65 18.56 14.60 4.49
N ARG A 66 19.05 14.94 5.69
CA ARG A 66 18.75 14.22 6.94
C ARG A 66 17.27 14.30 7.29
N PHE A 67 16.63 15.45 7.05
CA PHE A 67 15.21 15.65 7.29
C PHE A 67 14.31 14.79 6.39
N ILE A 68 14.83 14.34 5.25
CA ILE A 68 14.10 13.46 4.32
C ILE A 68 14.45 12.00 4.60
N LEU A 69 15.74 11.71 4.78
CA LEU A 69 16.27 10.36 4.87
C LEU A 69 15.85 9.66 6.16
N TYR A 70 15.90 10.33 7.32
CA TYR A 70 15.51 9.70 8.59
C TYR A 70 14.02 9.29 8.62
N PRO A 71 13.05 10.17 8.29
CA PRO A 71 11.65 9.75 8.21
C PRO A 71 11.40 8.66 7.17
N MET A 72 12.05 8.71 6.01
CA MET A 72 11.89 7.68 4.97
C MET A 72 12.31 6.29 5.47
N VAL A 73 13.49 6.17 6.10
CA VAL A 73 13.98 4.89 6.64
C VAL A 73 13.12 4.41 7.81
N LEU A 74 12.64 5.31 8.66
CA LEU A 74 11.73 4.96 9.76
C LEU A 74 10.38 4.42 9.25
N ILE A 75 9.82 5.03 8.19
CA ILE A 75 8.57 4.56 7.59
C ILE A 75 8.77 3.19 6.93
N ASP A 76 9.83 3.00 6.14
CA ASP A 76 10.10 1.72 5.46
C ASP A 76 10.33 0.59 6.47
N SER A 77 11.12 0.84 7.51
CA SER A 77 11.36 -0.14 8.59
C SER A 77 10.08 -0.48 9.37
N TRP A 78 9.23 0.50 9.69
CA TRP A 78 7.94 0.26 10.35
C TRP A 78 7.02 -0.63 9.49
N ASN A 79 6.93 -0.36 8.19
CA ASN A 79 6.14 -1.16 7.25
C ASN A 79 6.68 -2.58 7.10
N LEU A 80 8.01 -2.76 7.11
CA LEU A 80 8.63 -4.09 7.04
C LEU A 80 8.31 -4.91 8.29
N ILE A 81 8.46 -4.33 9.49
CA ILE A 81 8.13 -4.96 10.77
C ILE A 81 6.66 -5.39 10.78
N GLN A 82 5.76 -4.49 10.40
CA GLN A 82 4.33 -4.76 10.33
C GLN A 82 4.00 -5.91 9.37
N THR A 83 4.64 -5.94 8.19
CA THR A 83 4.41 -6.99 7.17
C THR A 83 4.83 -8.37 7.70
N VAL A 84 5.96 -8.45 8.41
CA VAL A 84 6.43 -9.68 9.05
C VAL A 84 5.47 -10.13 10.17
N ILE A 85 5.03 -9.20 11.03
CA ILE A 85 4.06 -9.49 12.10
C ILE A 85 2.76 -10.02 11.52
N LEU A 86 2.21 -9.35 10.51
CA LEU A 86 1.00 -9.80 9.82
C LEU A 86 1.20 -11.20 9.26
N TRP A 87 2.27 -11.44 8.50
CA TRP A 87 2.55 -12.76 7.95
C TRP A 87 2.61 -13.86 9.04
N ALA A 88 3.32 -13.61 10.15
CA ALA A 88 3.44 -14.56 11.26
C ALA A 88 2.08 -14.82 11.93
N LEU A 89 1.32 -13.77 12.22
CA LEU A 89 -0.03 -13.88 12.79
C LEU A 89 -0.95 -14.68 11.86
N LEU A 90 -0.94 -14.39 10.57
CA LEU A 90 -1.75 -15.09 9.58
C LEU A 90 -1.35 -16.58 9.49
N HIS A 91 -0.04 -16.88 9.51
CA HIS A 91 0.44 -18.25 9.54
C HIS A 91 -0.09 -19.02 10.76
N VAL A 92 0.06 -18.45 11.96
CA VAL A 92 -0.46 -19.03 13.21
C VAL A 92 -1.97 -19.21 13.14
N ASN A 93 -2.70 -18.25 12.57
CA ASN A 93 -4.14 -18.34 12.39
C ASN A 93 -4.54 -19.53 11.52
N MET A 94 -3.87 -19.70 10.38
CA MET A 94 -4.18 -20.79 9.45
C MET A 94 -3.90 -22.17 10.07
N VAL A 95 -2.85 -22.29 10.88
CA VAL A 95 -2.57 -23.53 11.63
C VAL A 95 -3.64 -23.79 12.69
N LYS A 96 -4.07 -22.77 13.45
CA LYS A 96 -5.15 -22.89 14.45
C LYS A 96 -6.49 -23.23 13.80
N LEU A 97 -6.79 -22.63 12.66
CA LEU A 97 -8.02 -22.85 11.91
C LEU A 97 -8.11 -24.29 11.40
N GLY A 98 -7.01 -24.85 10.89
CA GLY A 98 -6.95 -26.23 10.40
C GLY A 98 -7.15 -27.30 11.48
N LYS A 99 -6.91 -26.97 12.76
CA LYS A 99 -7.13 -27.88 13.90
C LYS A 99 -8.59 -27.89 14.41
N ARG A 100 -9.46 -26.99 13.93
CA ARG A 100 -10.85 -26.90 14.39
C ARG A 100 -11.76 -27.82 13.57
N ILE A 101 -12.25 -28.88 14.21
CA ILE A 101 -13.15 -29.91 13.63
C ILE A 101 -14.48 -29.30 13.09
N ALA A 102 -14.85 -28.11 13.56
CA ALA A 102 -16.10 -27.44 13.19
C ALA A 102 -16.11 -26.75 11.81
N ILE A 103 -15.01 -26.76 11.05
CA ILE A 103 -14.88 -26.05 9.77
C ILE A 103 -14.68 -27.04 8.62
N SER A 104 -15.46 -26.88 7.55
CA SER A 104 -15.31 -27.69 6.35
C SER A 104 -13.98 -27.41 5.63
N ASN A 105 -13.44 -28.40 4.93
CA ASN A 105 -12.23 -28.24 4.11
C ASN A 105 -12.37 -27.12 3.07
N GLN A 106 -13.58 -26.94 2.52
CA GLN A 106 -13.85 -25.90 1.53
C GLN A 106 -13.77 -24.49 2.14
N THR A 107 -14.35 -24.28 3.33
CA THR A 107 -14.28 -22.99 4.04
C THR A 107 -12.83 -22.67 4.44
N TYR A 108 -12.08 -23.65 4.92
CA TYR A 108 -10.66 -23.49 5.25
C TYR A 108 -9.83 -23.02 4.05
N LEU A 109 -10.00 -23.67 2.89
CA LEU A 109 -9.27 -23.32 1.66
C LEU A 109 -9.62 -21.92 1.17
N LEU A 110 -10.89 -21.52 1.26
CA LEU A 110 -11.33 -20.18 0.88
C LEU A 110 -10.67 -19.11 1.77
N GLN A 111 -10.68 -19.30 3.09
CA GLN A 111 -10.02 -18.38 4.02
C GLN A 111 -8.51 -18.33 3.76
N LYS A 112 -7.86 -19.48 3.58
CA LYS A 112 -6.42 -19.55 3.26
C LYS A 112 -6.06 -18.72 2.03
N LYS A 113 -6.80 -18.89 0.94
CA LYS A 113 -6.57 -18.17 -0.32
C LYS A 113 -6.76 -16.67 -0.17
N PHE A 114 -7.82 -16.25 0.52
CA PHE A 114 -8.09 -14.83 0.78
C PHE A 114 -6.98 -14.17 1.60
N LEU A 115 -6.53 -14.84 2.67
CA LEU A 115 -5.47 -14.32 3.52
C LEU A 115 -4.11 -14.29 2.80
N GLN A 116 -3.80 -15.31 1.99
CA GLN A 116 -2.60 -15.31 1.14
C GLN A 116 -2.63 -14.17 0.11
N ALA A 117 -3.79 -13.94 -0.51
CA ALA A 117 -4.02 -12.85 -1.44
C ALA A 117 -3.70 -11.49 -0.81
N LEU A 118 -4.24 -11.23 0.38
CA LEU A 118 -4.03 -9.99 1.13
C LEU A 118 -2.55 -9.76 1.47
N THR A 119 -1.84 -10.80 1.92
CA THR A 119 -0.40 -10.71 2.18
C THR A 119 0.37 -10.31 0.93
N ILE A 120 0.11 -10.97 -0.21
CA ILE A 120 0.81 -10.67 -1.46
C ILE A 120 0.53 -9.22 -1.91
N GLN A 121 -0.72 -8.78 -1.83
CA GLN A 121 -1.12 -7.42 -2.22
C GLN A 121 -0.41 -6.35 -1.39
N ILE A 122 -0.17 -6.60 -0.10
CA ILE A 122 0.54 -5.67 0.78
C ILE A 122 2.05 -5.74 0.52
N THR A 123 2.63 -6.93 0.45
CA THR A 123 4.09 -7.10 0.34
C THR A 123 4.68 -6.59 -0.97
N VAL A 124 4.04 -6.83 -2.12
CA VAL A 124 4.62 -6.50 -3.42
C VAL A 124 4.88 -5.00 -3.62
N PRO A 125 3.94 -4.07 -3.39
CA PRO A 125 4.21 -2.62 -3.47
C PRO A 125 5.39 -2.19 -2.61
N PHE A 126 5.50 -2.72 -1.40
CA PHE A 126 6.60 -2.39 -0.49
C PHE A 126 7.93 -2.86 -1.04
N CYS A 127 8.04 -4.11 -1.49
CA CYS A 127 9.28 -4.61 -2.07
C CYS A 127 9.73 -3.78 -3.28
N ILE A 128 8.79 -3.31 -4.12
CA ILE A 128 9.10 -2.45 -5.26
C ILE A 128 9.63 -1.09 -4.82
N LEU A 129 9.11 -0.52 -3.72
CA LEU A 129 9.49 0.80 -3.21
C LEU A 129 10.70 0.79 -2.26
N SER A 130 11.01 -0.31 -1.59
CA SER A 130 12.19 -0.41 -0.74
C SER A 130 13.49 -0.33 -1.53
N PHE A 131 13.52 -0.80 -2.79
CA PHE A 131 14.71 -0.69 -3.65
C PHE A 131 15.08 0.78 -3.96
N PRO A 132 14.16 1.63 -4.46
CA PRO A 132 14.41 3.07 -4.60
C PRO A 132 14.91 3.74 -3.33
N ILE A 133 14.30 3.44 -2.17
CA ILE A 133 14.69 4.04 -0.88
C ILE A 133 16.12 3.64 -0.49
N PHE A 134 16.47 2.36 -0.66
CA PHE A 134 17.80 1.86 -0.36
C PHE A 134 18.86 2.50 -1.26
N TYR A 135 18.61 2.56 -2.57
CA TYR A 135 19.51 3.24 -3.50
C TYR A 135 19.65 4.73 -3.17
N LEU A 136 18.56 5.42 -2.87
CA LEU A 136 18.59 6.85 -2.52
C LEU A 136 19.43 7.09 -1.26
N THR A 137 19.26 6.24 -0.25
CA THR A 137 20.03 6.28 1.00
C THR A 137 21.52 6.04 0.74
N TYR A 138 21.85 5.01 -0.05
CA TYR A 138 23.23 4.69 -0.42
C TYR A 138 23.88 5.82 -1.23
N SER A 139 23.18 6.32 -2.24
CA SER A 139 23.61 7.41 -3.13
C SER A 139 23.94 8.68 -2.35
N ILE A 140 23.05 9.10 -1.45
CA ILE A 140 23.24 10.32 -0.64
C ILE A 140 24.39 10.15 0.37
N THR A 141 24.42 9.04 1.10
CA THR A 141 25.44 8.84 2.15
C THR A 141 26.85 8.68 1.61
N ASN A 142 27.01 8.11 0.41
CA ASN A 142 28.31 7.92 -0.23
C ASN A 142 28.64 9.00 -1.27
N SER A 143 27.78 10.02 -1.43
CA SER A 143 27.89 11.02 -2.50
C SER A 143 28.04 10.39 -3.90
N PHE A 144 27.40 9.25 -4.11
CA PHE A 144 27.44 8.48 -5.34
C PHE A 144 26.23 8.82 -6.22
N TYR A 145 26.46 9.40 -7.39
CA TYR A 145 25.38 9.77 -8.31
C TYR A 145 25.39 8.91 -9.57
N SER A 146 24.27 8.24 -9.85
CA SER A 146 24.08 7.51 -11.10
C SER A 146 22.74 7.91 -11.74
N GLN A 147 22.82 8.60 -12.88
CA GLN A 147 21.64 9.05 -13.61
C GLN A 147 20.76 7.88 -14.06
N ALA A 148 21.37 6.77 -14.49
CA ALA A 148 20.65 5.56 -14.88
C ALA A 148 19.85 4.97 -13.71
N MET A 149 20.44 4.94 -12.51
CA MET A 149 19.77 4.43 -11.32
C MET A 149 18.69 5.38 -10.80
N ASN A 150 18.90 6.70 -10.87
CA ASN A 150 17.86 7.68 -10.55
C ASN A 150 16.64 7.52 -11.46
N ASN A 151 16.86 7.41 -12.77
CA ASN A 151 15.79 7.19 -13.75
C ASN A 151 15.06 5.87 -13.49
N LEU A 152 15.80 4.80 -13.18
CA LEU A 152 15.22 3.52 -12.80
C LEU A 152 14.34 3.64 -11.54
N CYS A 153 14.79 4.36 -10.53
CA CYS A 153 14.01 4.58 -9.30
C CYS A 153 12.71 5.33 -9.58
N VAL A 154 12.74 6.39 -10.40
CA VAL A 154 11.53 7.14 -10.80
C VAL A 154 10.55 6.23 -11.56
N ILE A 155 11.04 5.38 -12.46
CA ILE A 155 10.21 4.41 -13.19
C ILE A 155 9.57 3.41 -12.22
N LEU A 156 10.34 2.83 -11.28
CA LEU A 156 9.82 1.87 -10.30
C LEU A 156 8.77 2.51 -9.38
N VAL A 157 9.04 3.72 -8.88
CA VAL A 157 8.09 4.49 -8.07
C VAL A 157 6.86 4.87 -8.88
N SER A 158 6.94 5.09 -10.19
CA SER A 158 5.75 5.37 -11.00
C SER A 158 4.94 4.10 -11.31
N LEU A 159 5.63 2.99 -11.58
CA LEU A 159 5.00 1.72 -11.95
C LEU A 159 4.36 0.98 -10.77
N HIS A 160 4.77 1.25 -9.52
CA HIS A 160 4.26 0.52 -8.36
C HIS A 160 2.72 0.53 -8.31
N GLY A 161 2.06 1.67 -8.54
CA GLY A 161 0.60 1.80 -8.49
C GLY A 161 -0.13 1.02 -9.59
N TRP A 162 0.50 0.89 -10.76
CA TRP A 162 -0.03 0.09 -11.86
C TRP A 162 0.12 -1.41 -11.55
N ILE A 163 1.29 -1.81 -11.05
CA ILE A 163 1.57 -3.19 -10.65
C ILE A 163 0.65 -3.62 -9.50
N THR A 164 0.43 -2.79 -8.49
CA THR A 164 -0.50 -3.10 -7.39
C THR A 164 -1.94 -3.26 -7.86
N GLY A 165 -2.41 -2.39 -8.76
CA GLY A 165 -3.74 -2.50 -9.35
C GLY A 165 -3.93 -3.79 -10.14
N ILE A 166 -2.93 -4.17 -10.95
CA ILE A 166 -2.93 -5.43 -11.70
C ILE A 166 -2.96 -6.63 -10.75
N ILE A 167 -2.12 -6.61 -9.71
CA ILE A 167 -2.06 -7.67 -8.71
C ILE A 167 -3.40 -7.81 -7.98
N MET A 168 -4.01 -6.71 -7.57
CA MET A 168 -5.35 -6.70 -6.95
C MET A 168 -6.39 -7.36 -7.86
N LEU A 169 -6.39 -7.04 -9.17
CA LEU A 169 -7.29 -7.62 -10.16
C LEU A 169 -7.10 -9.14 -10.34
N PHE A 170 -5.87 -9.64 -10.33
CA PHE A 170 -5.62 -11.08 -10.55
C PHE A 170 -5.80 -11.93 -9.30
N ILE A 171 -5.39 -11.40 -8.15
CA ILE A 171 -5.31 -12.14 -6.89
C ILE A 171 -6.65 -12.17 -6.14
N HIS A 172 -7.43 -11.08 -6.19
CA HIS A 172 -8.70 -11.02 -5.47
C HIS A 172 -9.84 -11.54 -6.34
N GLU A 173 -10.20 -12.80 -6.13
CA GLU A 173 -11.27 -13.48 -6.87
C GLU A 173 -12.59 -12.69 -6.88
N SER A 174 -13.00 -12.11 -5.75
CA SER A 174 -14.22 -11.29 -5.64
C SER A 174 -14.15 -10.03 -6.50
N PHE A 175 -12.99 -9.35 -6.50
CA PHE A 175 -12.78 -8.12 -7.24
C PHE A 175 -12.70 -8.40 -8.76
N ARG A 176 -11.99 -9.46 -9.14
CA ARG A 176 -11.91 -9.94 -10.53
C ARG A 176 -13.27 -10.27 -11.11
N ARG A 177 -14.09 -11.03 -10.38
CA ARG A 177 -15.44 -11.43 -10.81
C ARG A 177 -16.34 -10.20 -10.99
N PHE A 178 -16.25 -9.23 -10.09
CA PHE A 178 -16.98 -7.96 -10.20
C PHE A 178 -16.56 -7.15 -11.44
N CYS A 179 -15.26 -6.94 -11.64
CA CYS A 179 -14.76 -6.21 -12.81
C CYS A 179 -15.09 -6.92 -14.14
N LEU A 180 -14.97 -8.25 -14.18
CA LEU A 180 -15.39 -9.04 -15.35
C LEU A 180 -16.91 -8.98 -15.56
N GLY A 181 -17.71 -8.94 -14.49
CA GLY A 181 -19.16 -8.74 -14.57
C GLY A 181 -19.53 -7.39 -15.21
N LEU A 182 -18.82 -6.31 -14.85
CA LEU A 182 -19.00 -5.00 -15.45
C LEU A 182 -18.64 -4.98 -16.94
N VAL A 183 -17.54 -5.65 -17.32
CA VAL A 183 -17.03 -5.63 -18.71
C VAL A 183 -17.79 -6.61 -19.61
N PHE A 184 -18.12 -7.81 -19.12
CA PHE A 184 -18.64 -8.91 -19.93
C PHE A 184 -20.09 -9.31 -19.62
N GLN A 185 -20.69 -8.86 -18.51
CA GLN A 185 -22.08 -9.19 -18.15
C GLN A 185 -22.97 -7.99 -17.78
N PRO A 186 -22.97 -6.85 -18.50
CA PRO A 186 -23.97 -5.79 -18.24
C PRO A 186 -25.42 -6.27 -18.47
N LYS A 187 -25.62 -7.37 -19.21
CA LYS A 187 -26.93 -7.80 -19.71
C LYS A 187 -27.71 -8.74 -18.79
N ILE A 188 -27.06 -9.44 -17.85
CA ILE A 188 -27.72 -10.47 -17.01
C ILE A 188 -28.45 -9.86 -15.81
N GLU A 189 -27.86 -8.84 -15.18
CA GLU A 189 -28.49 -8.11 -14.06
C GLU A 189 -29.73 -7.33 -14.53
N VAL A 190 -29.65 -6.70 -15.71
CA VAL A 190 -30.78 -5.95 -16.31
C VAL A 190 -31.93 -6.91 -16.66
N GLN A 191 -31.66 -8.07 -17.24
CA GLN A 191 -32.72 -9.03 -17.56
C GLN A 191 -33.37 -9.65 -16.31
N ARG A 192 -32.60 -9.84 -15.24
CA ARG A 192 -33.13 -10.34 -13.97
C ARG A 192 -34.01 -9.31 -13.28
N ASN A 193 -33.59 -8.05 -13.23
CA ASN A 193 -34.38 -6.95 -12.64
C ASN A 193 -35.65 -6.65 -13.46
N VAL A 194 -35.59 -6.74 -14.80
CA VAL A 194 -36.77 -6.62 -15.66
C VAL A 194 -37.73 -7.81 -15.47
N SER A 195 -37.22 -9.04 -15.36
CA SER A 195 -38.03 -10.24 -15.09
C SER A 195 -38.74 -10.17 -13.72
N GLU A 196 -38.04 -9.73 -12.68
CA GLU A 196 -38.63 -9.57 -11.34
C GLU A 196 -39.67 -8.43 -11.29
N SER A 197 -39.41 -7.31 -11.99
CA SER A 197 -40.38 -6.21 -12.13
C SER A 197 -41.63 -6.61 -12.94
N ILE A 198 -41.50 -7.46 -13.95
CA ILE A 198 -42.66 -7.97 -14.71
C ILE A 198 -43.48 -8.92 -13.83
N LYS A 199 -42.83 -9.79 -13.04
CA LYS A 199 -43.54 -10.68 -12.10
C LYS A 199 -44.29 -9.93 -11.02
N SER A 200 -43.75 -8.81 -10.51
CA SER A 200 -44.44 -7.99 -9.50
C SER A 200 -45.57 -7.13 -10.06
N THR A 201 -45.68 -6.97 -11.37
CA THR A 201 -46.76 -6.20 -12.03
C THR A 201 -47.92 -7.10 -12.47
N VAL A 202 -47.71 -8.42 -12.50
CA VAL A 202 -48.70 -9.42 -12.95
C VAL A 202 -49.38 -10.15 -11.78
N GLN A 203 -48.96 -9.89 -10.53
CA GLN A 203 -49.70 -10.24 -9.30
C GLN A 203 -50.51 -9.05 -8.81
#